data_AF-A0A932DD10-F1
#
_entry.id   AF-A0A932DD10-F1
#
_cell.length_a   1.000
_cell.length_b   1.000
_cell.length_c   1.000
_cell.angle_alpha   90.00
_cell.angle_beta   90.00
_cell.angle_gamma   90.00
#
_symmetry.space_group_name_H-M   'P 1'
#
loop_
_entity.id
_entity.type
_entity.pdbx_description
1 polymer ?
#
loop_
_entity_poly.entity_id
_entity_poly.type
_entity_poly.pdbx_seq_one_letter_code
_entity_poly.pdbx_strand_id
1 'polypeptide(L)'
;MMNEHERVVQTTALPRHGLEAGDMGTVVHPYEDRQAYEVEFLALDGRTAAVVTVEAAQARPVTGREITHARLLATRSQGCSPRPGRTLRPCRRRKERRHRTANSKLTR
;
A
#
# COMPACT_ATOMS: atom_id res chain seq x y z
N MET A 1 -16.84 18.96 -2.26
CA MET A 1 -15.61 19.44 -2.92
C MET A 1 -14.49 19.20 -1.92
N MET A 2 -13.42 18.51 -2.29
CA MET A 2 -12.33 18.16 -1.36
C MET A 2 -11.35 19.34 -1.27
N ASN A 3 -10.85 19.62 -0.09
CA ASN A 3 -9.87 20.68 0.16
C ASN A 3 -8.50 20.11 0.55
N GLU A 4 -7.48 20.97 0.56
CA GLU A 4 -6.16 20.62 1.07
C GLU A 4 -6.25 20.16 2.53
N HIS A 5 -5.46 19.14 2.88
CA HIS A 5 -5.44 18.44 4.16
C HIS A 5 -6.73 17.68 4.52
N GLU A 6 -7.67 17.54 3.58
CA GLU A 6 -8.86 16.71 3.76
C GLU A 6 -8.54 15.23 3.51
N ARG A 7 -9.15 14.35 4.29
CA ARG A 7 -9.02 12.89 4.12
C ARG A 7 -9.99 12.41 3.06
N VAL A 8 -9.49 11.58 2.17
CA VAL A 8 -10.25 11.02 1.05
C VAL A 8 -10.06 9.51 0.99
N VAL A 9 -11.09 8.82 0.52
CA VAL A 9 -11.01 7.39 0.23
C VAL A 9 -10.98 7.22 -1.27
N GLN A 10 -9.98 6.49 -1.76
CA GLN A 10 -9.89 6.12 -3.15
C GLN A 10 -10.96 5.08 -3.51
N THR A 11 -11.68 5.29 -4.60
CA THR A 11 -12.76 4.41 -5.08
C THR A 11 -12.27 3.40 -6.12
N THR A 12 -11.13 3.66 -6.75
CA THR A 12 -10.55 2.83 -7.82
C THR A 12 -9.12 2.43 -7.45
N ALA A 13 -8.77 1.15 -7.55
CA ALA A 13 -7.42 0.68 -7.22
C ALA A 13 -6.35 1.33 -8.12
N LEU A 14 -5.16 1.59 -7.56
CA LEU A 14 -3.97 2.01 -8.30
C LEU A 14 -2.83 0.99 -8.12
N PRO A 15 -2.84 -0.11 -8.90
CA PRO A 15 -1.91 -1.24 -8.71
C PRO A 15 -0.42 -0.85 -8.87
N ARG A 16 -0.11 0.16 -9.68
CA ARG A 16 1.27 0.66 -9.86
C ARG A 16 1.89 1.15 -8.54
N HIS A 17 1.05 1.56 -7.59
CA HIS A 17 1.43 2.08 -6.28
C HIS A 17 1.12 1.08 -5.15
N GLY A 18 0.59 -0.10 -5.47
CA GLY A 18 0.15 -1.08 -4.46
C GLY A 18 -1.10 -0.65 -3.68
N LEU A 19 -1.81 0.37 -4.18
CA LEU A 19 -3.03 0.90 -3.58
C LEU A 19 -4.26 0.15 -4.10
N GLU A 20 -5.22 -0.07 -3.22
CA GLU A 20 -6.48 -0.74 -3.47
C GLU A 20 -7.64 0.23 -3.27
N ALA A 21 -8.78 -0.07 -3.88
CA ALA A 21 -10.01 0.68 -3.60
C ALA A 21 -10.37 0.56 -2.12
N GLY A 22 -10.68 1.69 -1.49
CA GLY A 22 -10.91 1.78 -0.05
C GLY A 22 -9.72 2.31 0.74
N ASP A 23 -8.53 2.43 0.14
CA ASP A 23 -7.40 3.05 0.82
C ASP A 23 -7.66 4.54 1.08
N MET A 24 -7.28 4.99 2.27
CA MET A 24 -7.41 6.37 2.70
C MET A 24 -6.12 7.14 2.40
N GLY A 25 -6.27 8.33 1.83
CA GLY A 25 -5.20 9.30 1.65
C GLY A 25 -5.59 10.67 2.18
N THR A 26 -4.64 11.59 2.13
CA THR A 26 -4.81 13.01 2.48
C THR A 26 -4.52 13.84 1.25
N VAL A 27 -5.41 14.76 0.90
CA VAL A 27 -5.17 15.72 -0.18
C VAL A 27 -4.04 16.66 0.25
N VAL A 28 -2.95 16.71 -0.52
CA VAL A 28 -1.83 17.64 -0.29
C VAL A 28 -1.88 18.83 -1.23
N HIS A 29 -2.52 18.69 -2.39
CA HIS A 29 -2.71 19.81 -3.31
C HIS A 29 -3.94 19.61 -4.21
N PRO A 30 -4.94 20.50 -4.17
CA PRO A 30 -6.00 20.53 -5.18
C PRO A 30 -5.54 21.30 -6.44
N TYR A 31 -5.74 20.72 -7.62
CA TYR A 31 -5.48 21.44 -8.89
C TYR A 31 -6.55 22.53 -9.14
N GLU A 32 -6.23 23.51 -9.99
CA GLU A 32 -7.02 24.73 -10.21
C GLU A 32 -8.48 24.46 -10.60
N ASP A 33 -8.72 23.47 -11.45
CA ASP A 33 -10.05 23.08 -11.94
C ASP A 33 -10.79 22.13 -11.01
N ARG A 34 -10.13 21.66 -9.94
CA ARG A 34 -10.59 20.63 -9.00
C ARG A 34 -11.07 19.34 -9.67
N GLN A 35 -10.57 19.04 -10.86
CA GLN A 35 -10.83 17.77 -11.53
C GLN A 35 -9.88 16.68 -11.04
N ALA A 36 -8.71 17.07 -10.52
CA ALA A 36 -7.75 16.18 -9.91
C ALA A 36 -7.22 16.74 -8.59
N TYR A 37 -6.64 15.84 -7.80
CA TYR A 37 -6.02 16.14 -6.51
C TYR A 37 -4.71 15.38 -6.41
N GLU A 38 -3.67 16.01 -5.88
CA GLU A 38 -2.50 15.31 -5.41
C GLU A 38 -2.79 14.78 -4.01
N VAL A 39 -2.73 13.45 -3.87
CA VAL A 39 -3.12 12.74 -2.65
C VAL A 39 -1.93 11.96 -2.14
N GLU A 40 -1.58 12.18 -0.88
CA GLU A 40 -0.60 11.39 -0.14
C GLU A 40 -1.28 10.22 0.58
N PHE A 41 -0.76 9.02 0.35
CA PHE A 41 -1.14 7.81 1.06
C PHE A 41 -0.05 7.44 2.05
N LEU A 42 -0.42 7.27 3.31
CA LEU A 42 0.48 6.87 4.39
C LEU A 42 0.28 5.40 4.75
N ALA A 43 1.37 4.66 4.91
CA ALA A 43 1.34 3.39 5.60
C ALA A 43 1.08 3.62 7.11
N LEU A 44 0.58 2.59 7.79
CA LEU A 44 0.25 2.69 9.22
C LEU A 44 1.47 2.93 10.13
N ASP A 45 2.69 2.71 9.63
CA ASP A 45 3.94 3.06 10.33
C ASP A 45 4.35 4.53 10.12
N GLY A 46 3.51 5.34 9.47
CA GLY A 46 3.73 6.76 9.23
C GLY A 46 4.60 7.07 8.01
N ARG A 47 5.07 6.06 7.27
CA ARG A 47 5.84 6.30 6.03
C ARG A 47 4.92 6.56 4.85
N THR A 48 5.31 7.45 3.96
CA THR A 48 4.62 7.68 2.69
C THR A 48 4.67 6.42 1.82
N ALA A 49 3.49 5.86 1.55
CA ALA A 49 3.30 4.73 0.65
C ALA A 49 3.37 5.21 -0.82
N ALA A 50 2.69 6.31 -1.12
CA ALA A 50 2.71 6.96 -2.43
C ALA A 50 2.17 8.39 -2.36
N VAL A 51 2.61 9.24 -3.28
CA VAL A 51 1.95 10.50 -3.62
C VAL A 51 1.54 10.38 -5.08
N VAL A 52 0.24 10.57 -5.36
CA VAL A 52 -0.34 10.32 -6.69
C VAL A 52 -1.39 11.36 -7.02
N THR A 53 -1.47 11.71 -8.30
CA THR A 53 -2.61 12.43 -8.87
C THR A 53 -3.81 11.49 -8.93
N VAL A 54 -4.91 11.88 -8.29
CA VAL A 54 -6.17 11.16 -8.24
C VAL A 54 -7.25 12.05 -8.82
N GLU A 55 -7.96 11.54 -9.83
CA GLU A 55 -9.10 12.25 -10.41
C GLU A 55 -10.24 12.35 -9.38
N ALA A 56 -11.03 13.42 -9.45
CA ALA A 56 -12.16 13.66 -8.56
C ALA A 56 -13.18 12.50 -8.57
N ALA A 57 -13.34 11.83 -9.71
CA ALA A 57 -14.19 10.64 -9.85
C ALA A 57 -13.63 9.38 -9.16
N GLN A 58 -12.33 9.35 -8.88
CA GLN A 58 -11.61 8.24 -8.25
C GLN A 58 -11.47 8.40 -6.73
N ALA A 59 -11.98 9.49 -6.16
CA ALA A 59 -11.93 9.77 -4.74
C ALA A 59 -13.31 10.17 -4.21
N ARG A 60 -13.54 9.89 -2.93
CA ARG A 60 -14.69 10.41 -2.18
C ARG A 60 -14.24 10.98 -0.84
N PRO A 61 -14.95 11.97 -0.29
CA PRO A 61 -14.71 12.43 1.06
C PRO A 61 -15.02 11.32 2.08
N VAL A 62 -14.33 11.38 3.22
CA VAL A 62 -14.60 10.51 4.38
C VAL A 62 -15.82 11.03 5.15
N THR A 63 -16.69 10.11 5.58
CA THR A 63 -17.82 10.43 6.47
C THR A 63 -17.55 10.01 7.91
N GLY A 64 -18.29 10.58 8.87
CA GLY A 64 -18.12 10.28 10.30
C GLY A 64 -18.54 8.89 10.77
N ARG A 65 -18.92 7.99 9.85
CA ARG A 65 -19.38 6.61 10.14
C ARG A 65 -18.44 5.55 9.59
N GLU A 66 -17.19 5.92 9.32
CA GLU A 66 -16.18 5.06 8.71
C GLU A 66 -15.02 4.78 9.66
N ILE A 67 -14.45 3.59 9.56
CA ILE A 67 -13.31 3.14 10.36
C ILE A 67 -12.21 2.71 9.39
N THR A 68 -11.00 3.24 9.56
CA THR A 68 -9.85 2.86 8.74
C THR A 68 -9.51 1.39 8.96
N HIS A 69 -9.44 0.63 7.86
CA HIS A 69 -9.07 -0.79 7.91
C HIS A 69 -7.58 -0.98 7.59
N ALA A 70 -6.91 -1.82 8.38
CA ALA A 70 -5.51 -2.14 8.19
C ALA A 70 -5.34 -3.32 7.22
N ARG A 71 -4.52 -3.13 6.18
CA ARG A 71 -4.07 -4.21 5.29
C ARG A 71 -2.57 -4.09 5.02
N LEU A 72 -1.97 -5.17 4.55
CA LEU A 72 -0.59 -5.09 4.05
C LEU A 72 -0.58 -4.34 2.72
N LEU A 73 0.24 -3.29 2.64
CA LEU A 73 0.51 -2.63 1.37
C LEU A 73 1.20 -3.64 0.45
N ALA A 74 0.71 -3.78 -0.79
CA ALA A 74 1.35 -4.65 -1.76
C ALA A 74 2.80 -4.16 -1.96
N THR A 75 3.76 -5.01 -1.63
CA THR A 75 5.16 -4.70 -1.91
C THR A 75 5.26 -4.51 -3.41
N ARG A 76 5.71 -3.33 -3.86
CA ARG A 76 6.11 -3.14 -5.26
C ARG A 76 7.03 -4.29 -5.59
N SER A 77 6.56 -5.24 -6.39
CA SER A 77 7.44 -6.21 -7.02
C SER A 77 8.27 -5.41 -8.02
N GLN A 78 9.29 -4.71 -7.52
CA GLN A 78 10.43 -4.36 -8.34
C GLN A 78 10.88 -5.70 -8.94
N GLY A 79 10.67 -5.80 -10.25
CA GLY A 79 10.46 -7.06 -10.92
C GLY A 79 11.54 -8.08 -10.63
N CYS A 80 11.13 -9.26 -10.20
CA CYS A 80 11.63 -10.42 -10.92
C CYS A 80 10.83 -10.45 -12.23
N SER A 81 11.24 -9.64 -13.22
CA SER A 81 10.78 -9.91 -14.58
C SER A 81 11.44 -11.24 -14.99
N PRO A 82 10.69 -12.23 -15.50
CA PRO A 82 11.32 -13.39 -16.10
C PRO A 82 12.14 -12.87 -17.29
N ARG A 83 13.46 -12.95 -17.20
CA ARG A 83 14.33 -12.75 -18.37
C ARG A 83 14.00 -13.87 -19.36
N PRO A 84 13.67 -13.57 -20.63
CA PRO A 84 13.50 -14.61 -21.62
C PRO A 84 14.82 -15.39 -21.75
N GLY A 85 14.75 -16.72 -21.60
CA GLY A 85 15.90 -17.62 -21.75
C GLY A 85 16.55 -18.16 -20.46
N ARG A 86 16.04 -17.83 -19.26
CA ARG A 86 16.43 -18.56 -18.03
C ARG A 86 15.30 -19.47 -17.58
N THR A 87 15.51 -20.79 -17.71
CA THR A 87 14.66 -21.80 -17.05
C THR A 87 14.55 -21.43 -15.57
N LEU A 88 13.30 -21.24 -15.12
CA LEU A 88 12.94 -20.95 -13.75
C LEU A 88 13.55 -22.02 -12.84
N ARG A 89 14.68 -21.73 -12.19
CA ARG A 89 14.97 -22.40 -10.93
C ARG A 89 13.87 -21.96 -9.96
N PRO A 90 13.12 -22.88 -9.34
CA PRO A 90 12.11 -22.48 -8.38
C PRO A 90 12.82 -21.67 -7.30
N CYS A 91 12.42 -20.42 -7.17
CA CYS A 91 12.82 -19.56 -6.07
C CYS A 91 12.32 -20.27 -4.81
N ARG A 92 13.19 -21.03 -4.14
CA ARG A 92 12.83 -21.72 -2.89
C ARG A 92 12.37 -20.63 -1.95
N ARG A 93 11.05 -20.51 -1.77
CA ARG A 93 10.42 -19.78 -0.66
C ARG A 93 11.12 -20.24 0.61
N ARG A 94 12.01 -19.40 1.14
CA ARG A 94 12.61 -19.58 2.46
C ARG A 94 11.55 -19.19 3.49
N LYS A 95 10.46 -19.94 3.56
CA LYS A 95 9.60 -20.00 4.76
C LYS A 95 10.21 -21.03 5.69
N GLU A 96 10.26 -20.67 6.98
CA GLU A 96 10.60 -21.52 8.13
C GLU A 96 12.06 -21.94 8.33
N ARG A 97 12.81 -21.12 9.09
CA ARG A 97 13.85 -21.59 10.02
C ARG A 97 14.12 -20.56 11.12
N ARG A 98 13.15 -20.35 12.02
CA ARG A 98 13.37 -19.80 13.37
C ARG A 98 12.38 -20.39 14.38
N HIS A 99 12.28 -21.72 14.43
CA HIS A 99 11.86 -22.42 15.64
C HIS A 99 12.60 -23.77 15.65
N ARG A 100 13.13 -24.14 16.82
CA ARG A 100 14.02 -25.28 17.12
C ARG A 100 15.51 -25.01 16.95
N THR A 101 16.07 -24.27 17.92
CA THR A 101 17.37 -24.65 18.49
C THR A 101 17.15 -24.97 19.97
N ALA A 102 17.26 -26.27 20.26
CA ALA A 102 17.68 -26.87 21.51
C ALA A 102 16.97 -26.49 22.83
N ASN A 103 15.88 -27.21 23.13
CA ASN A 103 15.73 -27.79 24.46
C ASN A 103 16.39 -29.17 24.44
N SER A 104 17.53 -29.34 25.11
CA SER A 104 18.04 -30.64 25.55
C SER A 104 19.33 -30.45 26.36
N LYS A 105 19.20 -30.72 27.67
CA LYS A 105 20.25 -31.17 28.61
C LYS A 105 21.10 -30.09 29.29
N LEU A 106 20.63 -29.61 30.44
CA LEU A 106 21.47 -29.54 31.63
C LEU A 106 20.66 -30.04 32.83
N THR A 107 20.62 -31.36 32.99
CA THR A 107 20.38 -32.03 34.26
C THR A 107 21.72 -32.57 34.73
N ARG A 108 22.39 -31.85 35.62
CA ARG A 108 23.14 -32.42 36.74
C ARG A 108 23.48 -31.34 37.75
#